data_AF-A0AAV5ALM7-F1
#
_entry.id   AF-A0AAV5ALM7-F1
#
_cell.length_a   1.000
_cell.length_b   1.000
_cell.length_c   1.000
_cell.angle_alpha   90.00
_cell.angle_beta   90.00
_cell.angle_gamma   90.00
#
_symmetry.space_group_name_H-M   'P 1'
#
loop_
_entity.id
_entity.type
_entity.pdbx_description
1 polymer ?
#
loop_
_entity_poly.entity_id
_entity_poly.type
_entity_poly.pdbx_seq_one_letter_code
_entity_poly.pdbx_strand_id
1 'polypeptide(L)'
;MSIITELVRKLFVQLLYYLLIPQLALLSVAIISRALEIAFMVEGMRKANKGIVGQTRNVTPAIANYGDDKSRSVLDAIELLCSIRGIGFEYGQGVWIPSETRPIEKRPFLCTTLVLFIRSFVILDVIESLLKLTPPLQTPQGGSIFLPSLPKFQRYIVSTLLHVATGCGLLEGFQMVYFLCSLIAVGFLNNSPTAWPPIFDHPWDSYSLQDFWSRRWHQLLRRIFMVFGGMPGKWVGSKLKHPHLGQLLGVFIASGLYHEIPAYAMGKGFDWRVPAFFLLHALLVLGERFWRSMTGRKVGGRWGRFWQSLLKTHLVVDSWHTRGLGGGLIIPPAISPMRRLILPIILQFINLK
;
A
#
# COMPACT_ATOMS: atom_id res chain seq x y z
N MET A 1 28.48 -20.57 24.79
CA MET A 1 28.15 -20.80 23.36
C MET A 1 26.65 -21.06 23.13
N SER A 2 25.96 -21.90 23.93
CA SER A 2 24.55 -22.26 23.70
C SER A 2 23.54 -21.10 23.75
N ILE A 3 23.73 -20.13 24.66
CA ILE A 3 22.80 -18.98 24.82
C ILE A 3 22.83 -18.04 23.61
N ILE A 4 24.03 -17.76 23.07
CA ILE A 4 24.19 -16.89 21.90
C ILE A 4 23.60 -17.56 20.67
N THR A 5 23.87 -18.87 20.47
CA THR A 5 23.29 -19.65 19.37
C THR A 5 21.76 -19.67 19.46
N GLU A 6 21.19 -19.82 20.66
CA GLU A 6 19.74 -19.81 20.86
C GLU A 6 19.13 -18.41 20.63
N LEU A 7 19.81 -17.34 21.03
CA LEU A 7 19.38 -15.97 20.78
C LEU A 7 19.41 -15.65 19.29
N VAL A 8 20.50 -16.00 18.59
CA VAL A 8 20.65 -15.84 17.15
C VAL A 8 19.58 -16.65 16.41
N ARG A 9 19.31 -17.88 16.83
CA ARG A 9 18.24 -18.72 16.28
C ARG A 9 16.87 -18.07 16.47
N LYS A 10 16.55 -17.56 17.65
CA LYS A 10 15.27 -16.86 17.92
C LYS A 10 15.12 -15.58 17.10
N LEU A 11 16.17 -14.77 17.01
CA LEU A 11 16.21 -13.57 16.17
C LEU A 11 16.04 -13.92 14.69
N PHE A 12 16.77 -14.92 14.20
CA PHE A 12 16.68 -15.38 12.82
C PHE A 12 15.28 -15.90 12.48
N VAL A 13 14.70 -16.74 13.35
CA VAL A 13 13.33 -17.23 13.18
C VAL A 13 12.32 -16.08 13.20
N GLN A 14 12.46 -15.12 14.11
CA GLN A 14 11.56 -13.95 14.15
C GLN A 14 11.67 -13.10 12.88
N LEU A 15 12.89 -12.85 12.41
CA LEU A 15 13.14 -12.01 11.24
C LEU A 15 12.68 -12.72 9.95
N LEU A 16 12.98 -14.01 9.82
CA LEU A 16 12.51 -14.83 8.71
C LEU A 16 10.98 -14.92 8.69
N TYR A 17 10.36 -15.26 9.82
CA TYR A 17 8.94 -15.58 9.89
C TYR A 17 8.05 -14.34 9.83
N TYR A 18 8.36 -13.29 10.59
CA TYR A 18 7.50 -12.11 10.71
C TYR A 18 7.85 -10.98 9.75
N LEU A 19 9.04 -11.01 9.10
CA LEU A 19 9.49 -9.96 8.19
C LEU A 19 9.87 -10.45 6.78
N LEU A 20 10.08 -11.73 6.51
CA LEU A 20 10.44 -12.18 5.17
C LEU A 20 9.33 -13.00 4.50
N ILE A 21 8.73 -13.96 5.22
CA ILE A 21 7.66 -14.81 4.68
C ILE A 21 6.49 -14.00 4.07
N PRO A 22 5.87 -13.02 4.76
CA PRO A 22 4.73 -12.32 4.20
C PRO A 22 5.09 -11.52 2.93
N GLN A 23 6.30 -10.97 2.87
CA GLN A 23 6.82 -10.18 1.76
C GLN A 23 7.11 -11.09 0.56
N LEU A 24 7.70 -12.26 0.79
CA LEU A 24 7.91 -13.27 -0.26
C LEU A 24 6.58 -13.79 -0.81
N ALA A 25 5.57 -13.98 0.04
CA ALA A 25 4.23 -14.37 -0.40
C ALA A 25 3.55 -13.28 -1.26
N LEU A 26 3.68 -12.01 -0.90
CA LEU A 26 3.18 -10.92 -1.73
C LEU A 26 3.98 -10.75 -3.04
N LEU A 27 5.30 -10.97 -2.98
CA LEU A 27 6.18 -10.93 -4.14
C LEU A 27 5.85 -12.04 -5.14
N SER A 28 5.59 -13.26 -4.66
CA SER A 28 5.21 -14.38 -5.54
C SER A 28 3.92 -14.07 -6.29
N VAL A 29 2.94 -13.47 -5.63
CA VAL A 29 1.68 -13.00 -6.26
C VAL A 29 1.95 -11.92 -7.30
N ALA A 30 2.85 -10.97 -7.02
CA ALA A 30 3.24 -9.96 -8.00
C ALA A 30 3.92 -10.59 -9.24
N ILE A 31 4.83 -11.55 -9.04
CA ILE A 31 5.49 -12.29 -10.12
C ILE A 31 4.47 -13.08 -10.95
N ILE A 32 3.57 -13.82 -10.31
CA ILE A 32 2.50 -14.56 -10.99
C ILE A 32 1.61 -13.59 -11.79
N SER A 33 1.24 -12.44 -11.21
CA SER A 33 0.49 -11.42 -11.93
C SER A 33 1.23 -10.95 -13.19
N ARG A 34 2.55 -10.71 -13.11
CA ARG A 34 3.34 -10.31 -14.28
C ARG A 34 3.37 -11.42 -15.33
N ALA A 35 3.62 -12.66 -14.92
CA ALA A 35 3.65 -13.80 -15.83
C ALA A 35 2.32 -14.00 -16.57
N LEU A 36 1.20 -13.93 -15.85
CA LEU A 36 -0.14 -14.02 -16.44
C LEU A 36 -0.40 -12.86 -17.40
N GLU A 37 -0.05 -11.65 -17.02
CA GLU A 37 -0.23 -10.50 -17.89
C GLU A 37 0.56 -10.61 -19.19
N ILE A 38 1.82 -11.02 -19.12
CA ILE A 38 2.67 -11.25 -20.30
C ILE A 38 2.06 -12.36 -21.17
N ALA A 39 1.61 -13.46 -20.56
CA ALA A 39 1.06 -14.61 -21.29
C ALA A 39 -0.26 -14.30 -22.01
N PHE A 40 -1.11 -13.45 -21.43
CA PHE A 40 -2.44 -13.14 -21.97
C PHE A 40 -2.51 -11.84 -22.78
N MET A 41 -1.43 -11.06 -22.85
CA MET A 41 -1.40 -9.83 -23.63
C MET A 41 -0.98 -10.09 -25.07
N VAL A 42 -1.98 -10.31 -25.94
CA VAL A 42 -1.82 -10.67 -27.36
C VAL A 42 -0.96 -9.67 -28.15
N GLU A 43 -1.05 -8.38 -27.83
CA GLU A 43 -0.31 -7.32 -28.53
C GLU A 43 1.16 -7.22 -28.08
N GLY A 44 1.54 -7.93 -27.01
CA GLY A 44 2.85 -7.87 -26.38
C GLY A 44 3.03 -6.69 -25.41
N MET A 45 4.07 -6.75 -24.58
CA MET A 45 4.36 -5.73 -23.57
C MET A 45 5.20 -4.58 -24.15
N ARG A 46 4.62 -3.82 -25.07
CA ARG A 46 5.32 -2.76 -25.80
C ARG A 46 5.53 -1.51 -24.94
N LYS A 47 6.68 -0.86 -25.11
CA LYS A 47 6.89 0.51 -24.63
C LYS A 47 5.95 1.44 -25.40
N ALA A 48 5.36 2.40 -24.71
CA ALA A 48 4.51 3.39 -25.35
C ALA A 48 5.35 4.32 -26.24
N ASN A 49 4.99 4.47 -27.51
CA ASN A 49 5.71 5.31 -28.49
C ASN A 49 5.48 6.82 -28.31
N LYS A 50 4.58 7.23 -27.41
CA LYS A 50 4.24 8.63 -27.13
C LYS A 50 4.20 8.85 -25.63
N GLY A 51 4.75 10.00 -25.22
CA GLY A 51 4.76 10.46 -23.84
C GLY A 51 3.41 10.20 -23.18
N ILE A 52 3.41 9.56 -22.02
CA ILE A 52 2.16 9.25 -21.31
C ILE A 52 1.48 10.59 -21.00
N VAL A 53 0.32 10.81 -21.62
CA VAL A 53 -0.56 11.92 -21.30
C VAL A 53 -1.23 11.59 -19.96
N GLY A 54 -0.53 11.90 -18.87
CA GLY A 54 -1.21 12.27 -17.65
C GLY A 54 -1.95 13.59 -17.91
N GLN A 55 -3.18 13.74 -17.45
CA GLN A 55 -3.97 14.97 -17.64
C GLN A 55 -3.36 16.22 -16.95
N THR A 56 -2.20 16.11 -16.30
CA THR A 56 -1.43 17.23 -15.77
C THR A 56 -0.33 17.62 -16.78
N ARG A 57 -0.52 18.79 -17.40
CA ARG A 57 0.23 19.36 -18.54
C ARG A 57 1.77 19.40 -18.45
N ASN A 58 2.42 19.00 -17.37
CA ASN A 58 3.82 19.38 -17.11
C ASN A 58 4.81 18.23 -16.86
N VAL A 59 4.40 16.96 -16.84
CA VAL A 59 5.38 15.86 -16.68
C VAL A 59 5.06 14.73 -17.65
N THR A 60 5.70 14.76 -18.80
CA THR A 60 5.85 13.58 -19.62
C THR A 60 6.90 12.69 -18.94
N PRO A 61 6.59 11.47 -18.48
CA PRO A 61 7.64 10.56 -18.06
C PRO A 61 8.59 10.42 -19.25
N ALA A 62 9.89 10.62 -19.03
CA ALA A 62 10.88 10.54 -20.08
C ALA A 62 10.79 9.16 -20.75
N ILE A 63 10.20 9.11 -21.94
CA ILE A 63 10.40 7.97 -22.83
C ILE A 63 11.80 8.15 -23.34
N ALA A 64 12.66 7.32 -22.79
CA ALA A 64 14.02 7.16 -23.23
C ALA A 64 14.01 6.71 -24.71
N ASN A 65 14.03 7.65 -25.67
CA ASN A 65 14.27 7.37 -27.09
C ASN A 65 15.72 6.96 -27.24
N TYR A 66 15.99 5.67 -27.41
CA TYR A 66 17.34 5.20 -27.65
C TYR A 66 17.31 4.01 -28.61
N GLY A 67 18.30 4.00 -29.51
CA GLY A 67 18.46 3.02 -30.56
C GLY A 67 18.70 1.60 -30.07
N ASP A 68 18.56 0.69 -31.03
CA ASP A 68 18.54 -0.77 -30.92
C ASP A 68 19.93 -1.31 -30.50
N ASP A 69 20.17 -1.39 -29.18
CA ASP A 69 21.36 -1.99 -28.59
C ASP A 69 20.98 -3.26 -27.81
N LYS A 70 21.56 -4.41 -28.17
CA LYS A 70 21.31 -5.70 -27.51
C LYS A 70 21.60 -5.67 -26.00
N SER A 71 22.51 -4.81 -25.54
CA SER A 71 22.78 -4.61 -24.10
C SER A 71 21.57 -4.09 -23.32
N ARG A 72 20.64 -3.39 -23.99
CA ARG A 72 19.40 -2.88 -23.41
C ARG A 72 18.30 -3.92 -23.31
N SER A 73 18.35 -5.03 -24.05
CA SER A 73 17.30 -6.05 -23.99
C SER A 73 17.09 -6.60 -22.56
N VAL A 74 18.19 -6.80 -21.82
CA VAL A 74 18.15 -7.23 -20.41
C VAL A 74 17.64 -6.11 -19.51
N LEU A 75 18.05 -4.86 -19.73
CA LEU A 75 17.58 -3.71 -18.96
C LEU A 75 16.09 -3.43 -19.19
N ASP A 76 15.62 -3.56 -20.43
CA ASP A 76 14.21 -3.43 -20.80
C ASP A 76 13.38 -4.57 -20.20
N ALA A 77 13.92 -5.80 -20.15
CA ALA A 77 13.28 -6.92 -19.47
C ALA A 77 13.20 -6.69 -17.95
N ILE A 78 14.26 -6.17 -17.33
CA ILE A 78 14.26 -5.80 -15.91
C ILE A 78 13.26 -4.68 -15.64
N GLU A 79 13.25 -3.63 -16.47
CA GLU A 79 12.29 -2.52 -16.38
C GLU A 79 10.85 -3.04 -16.48
N LEU A 80 10.58 -3.93 -17.44
CA LEU A 80 9.28 -4.55 -17.61
C LEU A 80 8.84 -5.37 -16.38
N LEU A 81 9.74 -6.19 -15.83
CA LEU A 81 9.46 -7.00 -14.65
C LEU A 81 9.25 -6.14 -13.39
N CYS A 82 9.99 -5.04 -13.27
CA CYS A 82 9.91 -4.12 -12.14
C CYS A 82 8.81 -3.04 -12.30
N SER A 83 8.24 -2.84 -13.50
CA SER A 83 7.17 -1.85 -13.75
C SER A 83 5.79 -2.36 -13.34
N ILE A 84 5.58 -2.42 -12.02
CA ILE A 84 4.32 -2.87 -11.41
C ILE A 84 3.14 -1.95 -11.82
N ARG A 85 3.41 -0.66 -12.06
CA ARG A 85 2.40 0.35 -12.45
C ARG A 85 2.16 0.42 -13.96
N GLY A 86 3.05 -0.15 -14.78
CA GLY A 86 2.98 -0.04 -16.25
C GLY A 86 3.29 1.35 -16.80
N ILE A 87 3.93 2.22 -16.02
CA ILE A 87 4.37 3.53 -16.52
C ILE A 87 5.46 3.29 -17.56
N GLY A 88 5.32 3.94 -18.70
CA GLY A 88 6.17 3.77 -19.89
C GLY A 88 5.66 2.73 -20.90
N PHE A 89 4.61 1.97 -20.56
CA PHE A 89 4.13 0.86 -21.39
C PHE A 89 2.70 1.05 -21.88
N GLU A 90 2.37 0.44 -23.03
CA GLU A 90 1.03 0.54 -23.63
C GLU A 90 -0.07 -0.01 -22.71
N TYR A 91 0.21 -1.10 -21.97
CA TYR A 91 -0.74 -1.68 -21.01
C TYR A 91 -1.04 -0.80 -19.79
N GLY A 92 -0.19 0.20 -19.53
CA GLY A 92 -0.36 1.17 -18.45
C GLY A 92 -1.03 2.47 -18.89
N GLN A 93 -1.53 2.55 -20.13
CA GLN A 93 -2.29 3.72 -20.59
C GLN A 93 -3.52 3.96 -19.71
N GLY A 94 -3.75 5.23 -19.35
CA GLY A 94 -4.86 5.65 -18.50
C GLY A 94 -4.68 5.42 -16.99
N VAL A 95 -3.52 4.93 -16.55
CA VAL A 95 -3.18 4.87 -15.12
C VAL A 95 -3.05 6.30 -14.57
N TRP A 96 -3.65 6.55 -13.41
CA TRP A 96 -3.49 7.82 -12.71
C TRP A 96 -2.06 7.96 -12.18
N ILE A 97 -1.41 9.05 -12.56
CA ILE A 97 -0.08 9.42 -12.07
C ILE A 97 -0.28 10.69 -11.25
N PRO A 98 -0.12 10.62 -9.91
CA PRO A 98 -0.11 11.80 -9.06
C PRO A 98 0.92 12.83 -9.53
N SER A 99 0.61 14.10 -9.34
CA SER A 99 1.52 15.20 -9.68
C SER A 99 2.82 15.08 -8.88
N GLU A 100 3.95 15.21 -9.58
CA GLU A 100 5.26 15.26 -8.93
C GLU A 100 5.44 16.59 -8.19
N THR A 101 5.88 16.51 -6.94
CA THR A 101 6.16 17.67 -6.08
C THR A 101 7.65 17.83 -5.80
N ARG A 102 8.45 16.81 -6.10
CA ARG A 102 9.92 16.84 -5.98
C ARG A 102 10.54 17.44 -7.25
N PRO A 103 11.78 17.98 -7.15
CA PRO A 103 12.53 18.42 -8.32
C PRO A 103 12.76 17.28 -9.32
N ILE A 104 12.91 17.60 -10.61
CA ILE A 104 13.16 16.59 -11.66
C ILE A 104 14.66 16.41 -11.94
N GLU A 105 15.51 17.33 -11.48
CA GLU A 105 16.95 17.21 -11.56
C GLU A 105 17.48 16.19 -10.54
N LYS A 106 18.44 15.36 -10.97
CA LYS A 106 18.93 14.21 -10.20
C LYS A 106 19.36 14.56 -8.76
N ARG A 107 20.24 15.56 -8.59
CA ARG A 107 20.77 15.92 -7.26
C ARG A 107 19.69 16.49 -6.33
N PRO A 108 18.92 17.53 -6.72
CA PRO A 108 17.82 18.02 -5.89
C PRO A 108 16.76 16.95 -5.60
N PHE A 109 16.41 16.10 -6.56
CA PHE A 109 15.49 14.98 -6.34
C PHE A 109 15.98 14.04 -5.23
N LEU A 110 17.27 13.65 -5.26
CA LEU A 110 17.85 12.78 -4.25
C LEU A 110 17.85 13.43 -2.86
N CYS A 111 18.21 14.71 -2.76
CA CYS A 111 18.17 15.45 -1.50
C CYS A 111 16.74 15.52 -0.93
N THR A 112 15.77 15.93 -1.74
CA THR A 112 14.36 16.00 -1.30
C THR A 112 13.83 14.62 -0.92
N THR A 113 14.13 13.59 -1.72
CA THR A 113 13.68 12.22 -1.43
C THR A 113 14.30 11.67 -0.15
N LEU A 114 15.57 12.01 0.16
CA LEU A 114 16.22 11.62 1.41
C LEU A 114 15.53 12.26 2.62
N VAL A 115 15.19 13.55 2.54
CA VAL A 115 14.43 14.24 3.60
C VAL A 115 13.06 13.60 3.80
N LEU A 116 12.35 13.29 2.72
CA LEU A 116 11.05 12.63 2.77
C LEU A 116 11.14 11.20 3.34
N PHE A 117 12.18 10.44 2.97
CA PHE A 117 12.47 9.14 3.56
C PHE A 117 12.67 9.22 5.06
N ILE A 118 13.56 10.12 5.53
CA ILE A 118 13.84 10.31 6.96
C ILE A 118 12.56 10.74 7.69
N ARG A 119 11.78 11.66 7.12
CA ARG A 119 10.51 12.10 7.70
C ARG A 119 9.54 10.92 7.87
N SER A 120 9.29 10.15 6.81
CA SER A 120 8.39 9.01 6.85
C SER A 120 8.88 7.92 7.80
N PHE A 121 10.19 7.68 7.87
CA PHE A 121 10.80 6.78 8.85
C PHE A 121 10.53 7.22 10.29
N VAL A 122 10.80 8.49 10.63
CA VAL A 122 10.61 9.02 11.99
C VAL A 122 9.14 9.00 12.39
N ILE A 123 8.23 9.42 11.52
CA ILE A 123 6.79 9.40 11.81
C ILE A 123 6.31 7.96 12.03
N LEU A 124 6.72 7.03 11.16
CA LEU A 124 6.38 5.62 11.30
C LEU A 124 6.94 5.04 12.60
N ASP A 125 8.18 5.35 12.95
CA ASP A 125 8.81 4.89 14.19
C ASP A 125 8.05 5.37 15.43
N VAL A 126 7.61 6.63 15.44
CA VAL A 126 6.77 7.18 16.51
C VAL A 126 5.43 6.41 16.58
N ILE A 127 4.72 6.30 15.46
CA ILE A 127 3.41 5.64 15.40
C ILE A 127 3.52 4.19 15.87
N GLU A 128 4.45 3.42 15.31
CA GLU A 128 4.63 2.01 15.62
C GLU A 128 5.03 1.81 17.10
N SER A 129 5.88 2.70 17.63
CA SER A 129 6.28 2.66 19.03
C SER A 129 5.12 2.95 19.98
N LEU A 130 4.27 3.93 19.65
CA LEU A 130 3.07 4.24 20.44
C LEU A 130 2.04 3.10 20.38
N LEU A 131 1.83 2.49 19.20
CA LEU A 131 0.95 1.32 19.06
C LEU A 131 1.42 0.17 19.98
N LYS A 132 2.73 -0.03 20.09
CA LYS A 132 3.34 -1.06 20.96
C LYS A 132 3.31 -0.73 22.46
N LEU A 133 2.90 0.47 22.85
CA LEU A 133 2.61 0.76 24.26
C LEU A 133 1.24 0.26 24.71
N THR A 134 0.44 -0.30 23.80
CA THR A 134 -0.93 -0.76 24.09
C THR A 134 -0.99 -2.29 24.19
N PRO A 135 -0.93 -2.90 25.40
CA PRO A 135 -1.34 -4.29 25.60
C PRO A 135 -2.74 -4.51 25.01
N PRO A 136 -2.98 -5.49 24.12
CA PRO A 136 -2.16 -6.66 23.72
C PRO A 136 -1.34 -6.53 22.41
N LEU A 137 -1.29 -5.35 21.79
CA LEU A 137 -0.83 -5.17 20.41
C LEU A 137 0.66 -5.39 20.18
N GLN A 138 1.49 -5.33 21.22
CA GLN A 138 2.95 -5.37 21.11
C GLN A 138 3.53 -6.74 20.78
N THR A 139 2.71 -7.80 20.88
CA THR A 139 3.19 -9.18 20.72
C THR A 139 2.89 -9.71 19.32
N PRO A 140 3.72 -10.62 18.76
CA PRO A 140 3.43 -11.26 17.48
C PRO A 140 2.17 -12.14 17.48
N GLN A 141 1.65 -12.49 18.66
CA GLN A 141 0.35 -13.14 18.82
C GLN A 141 -0.78 -12.19 18.41
N GLY A 142 -0.60 -10.89 18.69
CA GLY A 142 -1.56 -9.85 18.40
C GLY A 142 -2.67 -9.76 19.45
N GLY A 143 -3.60 -8.85 19.20
CA GLY A 143 -4.85 -8.79 19.94
C GLY A 143 -5.78 -7.68 19.43
N SER A 144 -6.96 -7.60 20.02
CA SER A 144 -7.99 -6.70 19.52
C SER A 144 -7.69 -5.25 19.85
N ILE A 145 -8.01 -4.34 18.92
CA ILE A 145 -8.00 -2.89 19.18
C ILE A 145 -9.18 -2.46 20.07
N PHE A 146 -10.16 -3.35 20.26
CA PHE A 146 -11.29 -3.16 21.17
C PHE A 146 -10.96 -3.72 22.55
N LEU A 147 -10.24 -2.93 23.35
CA LEU A 147 -9.76 -3.34 24.68
C LEU A 147 -10.93 -3.67 25.64
N PRO A 148 -11.10 -4.95 26.04
CA PRO A 148 -12.24 -5.36 26.88
C PRO A 148 -12.21 -4.76 28.28
N SER A 149 -11.02 -4.40 28.78
CA SER A 149 -10.80 -3.75 30.07
C SER A 149 -11.37 -2.33 30.15
N LEU A 150 -11.66 -1.69 29.02
CA LEU A 150 -12.19 -0.33 29.00
C LEU A 150 -13.73 -0.31 28.95
N PRO A 151 -14.37 0.66 29.62
CA PRO A 151 -15.79 1.01 29.41
C PRO A 151 -16.10 1.26 27.93
N LYS A 152 -17.34 0.97 27.51
CA LYS A 152 -17.76 0.99 26.10
C LYS A 152 -17.32 2.27 25.35
N PHE A 153 -17.61 3.44 25.91
CA PHE A 153 -17.28 4.72 25.26
C PHE A 153 -15.76 4.90 25.06
N GLN A 154 -14.98 4.69 26.11
CA GLN A 154 -13.51 4.77 26.06
C GLN A 154 -12.92 3.71 25.11
N ARG A 155 -13.47 2.50 25.09
CA ARG A 155 -13.05 1.42 24.18
C ARG A 155 -13.16 1.82 22.72
N TYR A 156 -14.27 2.43 22.31
CA TYR A 156 -14.44 2.87 20.92
C TYR A 156 -13.57 4.09 20.58
N ILE A 157 -13.32 5.00 21.53
CA ILE A 157 -12.35 6.09 21.33
C ILE A 157 -10.96 5.53 21.10
N VAL A 158 -10.47 4.66 21.99
CA VAL A 158 -9.14 4.06 21.88
C VAL A 158 -9.02 3.23 20.60
N SER A 159 -10.00 2.38 20.29
CA SER A 159 -10.05 1.63 19.03
C SER A 159 -9.98 2.54 17.80
N THR A 160 -10.67 3.68 17.81
CA THR A 160 -10.63 4.66 16.72
C THR A 160 -9.26 5.32 16.60
N LEU A 161 -8.63 5.70 17.71
CA LEU A 161 -7.28 6.27 17.70
C LEU A 161 -6.26 5.27 17.17
N LEU A 162 -6.32 4.01 17.61
CA LEU A 162 -5.47 2.92 17.12
C LEU A 162 -5.70 2.64 15.64
N HIS A 163 -6.96 2.67 15.18
CA HIS A 163 -7.33 2.52 13.79
C HIS A 163 -6.70 3.63 12.92
N VAL A 164 -6.85 4.90 13.33
CA VAL A 164 -6.27 6.05 12.61
C VAL A 164 -4.75 5.96 12.62
N ALA A 165 -4.14 5.67 13.78
CA ALA A 165 -2.69 5.51 13.90
C ALA A 165 -2.17 4.41 12.96
N THR A 166 -2.85 3.26 12.90
CA THR A 166 -2.49 2.17 11.99
C THR A 166 -2.59 2.58 10.53
N GLY A 167 -3.66 3.27 10.14
CA GLY A 167 -3.83 3.80 8.78
C GLY A 167 -2.72 4.78 8.39
N CYS A 168 -2.37 5.71 9.28
CA CYS A 168 -1.25 6.63 9.08
C CYS A 168 0.09 5.88 9.00
N GLY A 169 0.31 4.89 9.86
CA GLY A 169 1.49 4.03 9.83
C GLY A 169 1.64 3.28 8.51
N LEU A 170 0.55 2.73 7.97
CA LEU A 170 0.58 2.07 6.65
C LEU A 170 0.97 3.06 5.54
N LEU A 171 0.39 4.28 5.53
CA LEU A 171 0.74 5.31 4.56
C LEU A 171 2.22 5.70 4.62
N GLU A 172 2.74 5.95 5.82
CA GLU A 172 4.16 6.29 6.00
C GLU A 172 5.09 5.12 5.69
N GLY A 173 4.67 3.88 5.97
CA GLY A 173 5.40 2.67 5.58
C GLY A 173 5.54 2.52 4.07
N PHE A 174 4.43 2.67 3.33
CA PHE A 174 4.47 2.66 1.85
C PHE A 174 5.38 3.76 1.30
N GLN A 175 5.26 4.99 1.83
CA GLN A 175 6.09 6.12 1.41
C GLN A 175 7.58 5.88 1.72
N MET A 176 7.91 5.45 2.94
CA MET A 176 9.28 5.19 3.37
C MET A 176 9.96 4.18 2.45
N VAL A 177 9.33 3.02 2.19
CA VAL A 177 9.88 2.00 1.30
C VAL A 177 10.00 2.53 -0.13
N TYR A 178 9.00 3.27 -0.61
CA TYR A 178 9.02 3.85 -1.95
C TYR A 178 10.17 4.86 -2.13
N PHE A 179 10.40 5.74 -1.15
CA PHE A 179 11.50 6.70 -1.17
C PHE A 179 12.86 6.01 -1.08
N LEU A 180 12.99 4.97 -0.25
CA LEU A 180 14.21 4.17 -0.20
C LEU A 180 14.53 3.54 -1.55
N CYS A 181 13.55 2.89 -2.19
CA CYS A 181 13.72 2.33 -3.54
C CYS A 181 14.05 3.41 -4.57
N SER A 182 13.42 4.59 -4.48
CA SER A 182 13.69 5.74 -5.37
C SER A 182 15.13 6.23 -5.22
N LEU A 183 15.63 6.36 -3.98
CA LEU A 183 17.02 6.76 -3.69
C LEU A 183 18.01 5.76 -4.27
N ILE A 184 17.74 4.46 -4.10
CA ILE A 184 18.61 3.40 -4.62
C ILE A 184 18.62 3.45 -6.15
N ALA A 185 17.44 3.50 -6.77
CA ALA A 185 17.32 3.43 -8.22
C ALA A 185 17.89 4.67 -8.93
N VAL A 186 17.58 5.88 -8.45
CA VAL A 186 18.08 7.12 -9.04
C VAL A 186 19.54 7.34 -8.69
N GLY A 187 19.94 7.05 -7.45
CA GLY A 187 21.30 7.26 -6.95
C GLY A 187 22.31 6.30 -7.57
N PHE A 188 22.02 4.99 -7.52
CA PHE A 188 22.98 3.94 -7.87
C PHE A 188 22.66 3.22 -9.18
N LEU A 189 21.38 3.09 -9.56
CA LEU A 189 20.95 2.35 -10.76
C LEU A 189 20.67 3.26 -11.96
N ASN A 190 21.11 4.53 -11.88
CA ASN A 190 20.99 5.54 -12.93
C ASN A 190 19.58 5.71 -13.53
N ASN A 191 18.53 5.45 -12.75
CA ASN A 191 17.16 5.72 -13.18
C ASN A 191 16.92 7.23 -13.26
N SER A 192 16.06 7.67 -14.18
CA SER A 192 15.57 9.04 -14.20
C SER A 192 14.67 9.32 -12.99
N PRO A 193 14.76 10.49 -12.34
CA PRO A 193 13.78 10.94 -11.34
C PRO A 193 12.33 10.80 -11.81
N THR A 194 12.06 11.07 -13.09
CA THR A 194 10.71 11.00 -13.67
C THR A 194 10.14 9.58 -13.76
N ALA A 195 10.97 8.54 -13.61
CA ALA A 195 10.52 7.15 -13.57
C ALA A 195 9.90 6.77 -12.22
N TRP A 196 10.04 7.63 -11.20
CA TRP A 196 9.59 7.38 -9.84
C TRP A 196 8.51 8.36 -9.38
N PRO A 197 7.39 8.56 -10.11
CA PRO A 197 6.37 9.53 -9.71
C PRO A 197 5.64 9.10 -8.43
N PRO A 198 5.04 10.03 -7.66
CA PRO A 198 4.45 9.69 -6.38
C PRO A 198 3.39 8.60 -6.48
N ILE A 199 3.24 7.82 -5.41
CA ILE A 199 2.32 6.68 -5.35
C ILE A 199 0.95 7.04 -4.74
N PHE A 200 0.87 8.12 -3.99
CA PHE A 200 -0.36 8.64 -3.36
C PHE A 200 -0.70 10.03 -3.91
N ASP A 201 -1.97 10.40 -3.84
CA ASP A 201 -2.46 11.74 -4.19
C ASP A 201 -3.41 12.24 -3.11
N HIS A 202 -2.85 12.68 -1.98
CA HIS A 202 -3.56 13.21 -0.82
C HIS A 202 -4.84 12.39 -0.46
N PRO A 203 -4.69 11.15 0.05
CA PRO A 203 -5.82 10.24 0.33
C PRO A 203 -6.91 10.84 1.23
N TRP A 204 -6.53 11.75 2.12
CA TRP A 204 -7.41 12.41 3.08
C TRP A 204 -8.29 13.51 2.47
N ASP A 205 -7.97 13.96 1.26
CA ASP A 205 -8.75 14.98 0.53
C ASP A 205 -9.83 14.40 -0.37
N SER A 206 -10.08 13.09 -0.25
CA SER A 206 -11.17 12.46 -0.95
C SER A 206 -12.53 12.90 -0.43
N TYR A 207 -13.45 13.16 -1.35
CA TYR A 207 -14.87 13.40 -1.06
C TYR A 207 -15.77 12.21 -1.41
N SER A 208 -15.21 11.15 -2.02
CA SER A 208 -15.95 9.95 -2.39
C SER A 208 -15.06 8.71 -2.34
N LEU A 209 -15.66 7.53 -2.21
CA LEU A 209 -14.92 6.26 -2.27
C LEU A 209 -14.35 6.00 -3.66
N GLN A 210 -15.06 6.41 -4.71
CA GLN A 210 -14.54 6.29 -6.07
C GLN A 210 -13.24 7.10 -6.21
N ASP A 211 -13.20 8.37 -5.78
CA ASP A 211 -12.00 9.21 -5.87
C ASP A 211 -10.86 8.67 -4.98
N PHE A 212 -11.21 8.19 -3.79
CA PHE A 212 -10.27 7.58 -2.85
C PHE A 212 -9.55 6.37 -3.47
N TRP A 213 -10.28 5.35 -3.90
CA TRP A 213 -9.68 4.10 -4.42
C TRP A 213 -9.13 4.23 -5.84
N SER A 214 -9.70 5.10 -6.68
CA SER A 214 -9.27 5.21 -8.08
C SER A 214 -8.06 6.11 -8.29
N ARG A 215 -7.86 7.13 -7.45
CA ARG A 215 -6.85 8.18 -7.68
C ARG A 215 -5.96 8.45 -6.47
N ARG A 216 -6.55 8.59 -5.28
CA ARG A 216 -5.85 9.17 -4.13
C ARG A 216 -5.08 8.16 -3.28
N TRP A 217 -5.60 6.94 -3.16
CA TRP A 217 -4.93 5.80 -2.52
C TRP A 217 -3.73 5.32 -3.35
N HIS A 218 -2.89 4.43 -2.80
CA HIS A 218 -1.67 4.01 -3.49
C HIS A 218 -1.97 3.43 -4.89
N GLN A 219 -1.16 3.80 -5.88
CA GLN A 219 -1.35 3.33 -7.27
C GLN A 219 -0.61 2.01 -7.57
N LEU A 220 0.12 1.43 -6.60
CA LEU A 220 1.00 0.27 -6.79
C LEU A 220 0.28 -1.03 -7.17
N LEU A 221 -0.80 -1.40 -6.46
CA LEU A 221 -1.42 -2.73 -6.60
C LEU A 221 -2.50 -2.83 -7.69
N ARG A 222 -2.79 -1.73 -8.39
CA ARG A 222 -3.91 -1.66 -9.35
C ARG A 222 -3.85 -2.74 -10.41
N ARG A 223 -2.67 -2.96 -10.98
CA ARG A 223 -2.51 -3.91 -12.07
C ARG A 223 -2.64 -5.35 -11.59
N ILE A 224 -2.11 -5.66 -10.41
CA ILE A 224 -2.26 -6.97 -9.75
C ILE A 224 -3.75 -7.29 -9.58
N PHE A 225 -4.53 -6.35 -9.05
CA PHE A 225 -5.97 -6.56 -8.85
C PHE A 225 -6.75 -6.63 -10.17
N MET A 226 -6.30 -5.92 -11.20
CA MET A 226 -6.86 -6.05 -12.54
C MET A 226 -6.60 -7.43 -13.14
N VAL A 227 -5.39 -7.98 -13.01
CA VAL A 227 -5.05 -9.31 -13.54
C VAL A 227 -5.81 -10.41 -12.81
N PHE A 228 -5.75 -10.43 -11.47
CA PHE A 228 -6.38 -11.51 -10.69
C PHE A 228 -7.90 -11.39 -10.56
N GLY A 229 -8.44 -10.17 -10.63
CA GLY A 229 -9.84 -9.91 -10.34
C GLY A 229 -10.57 -9.21 -11.47
N GLY A 230 -10.02 -8.10 -11.97
CA GLY A 230 -10.69 -7.25 -12.94
C GLY A 230 -10.93 -7.89 -14.31
N MET A 231 -9.93 -8.57 -14.87
CA MET A 231 -10.01 -9.27 -16.15
C MET A 231 -10.95 -10.49 -16.08
N PRO A 232 -10.79 -11.46 -15.16
CA PRO A 232 -11.73 -12.57 -15.04
C PRO A 232 -13.13 -12.09 -14.63
N GLY A 233 -13.23 -11.11 -13.73
CA GLY A 233 -14.49 -10.48 -13.35
C GLY A 233 -15.19 -9.82 -14.52
N LYS A 234 -14.47 -9.11 -15.40
CA LYS A 234 -15.03 -8.55 -16.63
C LYS A 234 -15.53 -9.65 -17.56
N TRP A 235 -14.78 -10.74 -17.72
CA TRP A 235 -15.18 -11.87 -18.55
C TRP A 235 -16.48 -12.52 -18.06
N VAL A 236 -16.60 -12.83 -16.76
CA VAL A 236 -17.84 -13.33 -16.15
C VAL A 236 -18.96 -12.30 -16.31
N GLY A 237 -18.69 -11.04 -16.01
CA GLY A 237 -19.65 -9.94 -16.16
C GLY A 237 -20.18 -9.79 -17.59
N SER A 238 -19.34 -9.98 -18.62
CA SER A 238 -19.76 -9.96 -20.02
C SER A 238 -20.77 -11.06 -20.33
N LYS A 239 -20.60 -12.27 -19.78
CA LYS A 239 -21.58 -13.36 -19.93
C LYS A 239 -22.93 -13.02 -19.32
N LEU A 240 -22.93 -12.18 -18.27
CA LEU A 240 -24.12 -11.67 -17.59
C LEU A 240 -24.56 -10.29 -18.11
N LYS A 241 -24.04 -9.80 -19.26
CA LYS A 241 -24.33 -8.48 -19.84
C LYS A 241 -23.98 -7.26 -18.96
N HIS A 242 -23.16 -7.45 -17.93
CA HIS A 242 -22.69 -6.39 -17.02
C HIS A 242 -21.15 -6.41 -16.83
N PRO A 243 -20.35 -6.20 -17.89
CA PRO A 243 -18.88 -6.33 -17.85
C PRO A 243 -18.21 -5.38 -16.85
N HIS A 244 -18.66 -4.13 -16.77
CA HIS A 244 -18.06 -3.13 -15.86
C HIS A 244 -18.36 -3.42 -14.39
N LEU A 245 -19.53 -4.02 -14.11
CA LEU A 245 -19.89 -4.46 -12.76
C LEU A 245 -19.01 -5.64 -12.34
N GLY A 246 -18.91 -6.66 -13.19
CA GLY A 246 -18.05 -7.81 -12.93
C GLY A 246 -16.58 -7.42 -12.74
N GLN A 247 -16.07 -6.49 -13.54
CA GLN A 247 -14.72 -5.95 -13.38
C GLN A 247 -14.53 -5.26 -12.03
N LEU A 248 -15.47 -4.40 -11.62
CA LEU A 248 -15.38 -3.67 -10.35
C LEU A 248 -15.39 -4.64 -9.16
N LEU A 249 -16.35 -5.56 -9.12
CA LEU A 249 -16.46 -6.55 -8.05
C LEU A 249 -15.22 -7.45 -8.01
N GLY A 250 -14.75 -7.91 -9.17
CA GLY A 250 -13.55 -8.73 -9.29
C GLY A 250 -12.31 -8.04 -8.73
N VAL A 251 -12.06 -6.77 -9.08
CA VAL A 251 -10.93 -5.99 -8.55
C VAL A 251 -10.95 -5.92 -7.02
N PHE A 252 -12.11 -5.65 -6.41
CA PHE A 252 -12.21 -5.52 -4.95
C PHE A 252 -12.14 -6.87 -4.24
N ILE A 253 -12.68 -7.95 -4.82
CA ILE A 253 -12.51 -9.31 -4.30
C ILE A 253 -11.03 -9.70 -4.31
N ALA A 254 -10.34 -9.52 -5.44
CA ALA A 254 -8.90 -9.78 -5.55
C ALA A 254 -8.10 -8.93 -4.57
N SER A 255 -8.47 -7.65 -4.38
CA SER A 255 -7.87 -6.79 -3.36
C SER A 255 -8.05 -7.36 -1.96
N GLY A 256 -9.26 -7.78 -1.60
CA GLY A 256 -9.54 -8.37 -0.30
C GLY A 256 -8.75 -9.63 -0.02
N LEU A 257 -8.71 -10.56 -0.98
CA LEU A 257 -7.93 -11.78 -0.88
C LEU A 257 -6.43 -11.50 -0.79
N TYR A 258 -5.92 -10.54 -1.56
CA TYR A 258 -4.51 -10.14 -1.51
C TYR A 258 -4.08 -9.70 -0.11
N HIS A 259 -4.93 -8.98 0.62
CA HIS A 259 -4.62 -8.52 1.98
C HIS A 259 -4.66 -9.64 3.04
N GLU A 260 -5.21 -10.81 2.71
CA GLU A 260 -5.18 -11.99 3.58
C GLU A 260 -3.91 -12.83 3.41
N ILE A 261 -3.24 -12.73 2.27
CA ILE A 261 -2.06 -13.54 1.93
C ILE A 261 -0.94 -13.42 2.99
N PRO A 262 -0.56 -12.23 3.50
CA PRO A 262 0.48 -12.11 4.51
C PRO A 262 0.16 -12.88 5.79
N ALA A 263 -1.06 -12.72 6.30
CA ALA A 263 -1.50 -13.38 7.52
C ALA A 263 -1.61 -14.89 7.32
N TYR A 264 -2.16 -15.33 6.18
CA TYR A 264 -2.26 -16.74 5.85
C TYR A 264 -0.88 -17.41 5.72
N ALA A 265 0.07 -16.76 5.04
CA ALA A 265 1.44 -17.23 4.88
C ALA A 265 2.19 -17.34 6.22
N MET A 266 1.88 -16.46 7.18
CA MET A 266 2.37 -16.54 8.57
C MET A 266 1.54 -17.49 9.44
N GLY A 267 0.73 -18.40 8.87
CA GLY A 267 -0.05 -19.37 9.64
C GLY A 267 -1.10 -18.75 10.59
N LYS A 268 -1.49 -17.49 10.37
CA LYS A 268 -2.50 -16.78 11.19
C LYS A 268 -3.94 -17.02 10.75
N GLY A 269 -4.13 -17.92 9.78
CA GLY A 269 -5.44 -18.26 9.22
C GLY A 269 -6.02 -17.17 8.32
N PHE A 270 -7.19 -17.48 7.77
CA PHE A 270 -7.97 -16.60 6.91
C PHE A 270 -9.09 -15.93 7.71
N ASP A 271 -9.29 -14.64 7.48
CA ASP A 271 -10.34 -13.84 8.09
C ASP A 271 -11.22 -13.18 7.02
N TRP A 272 -12.43 -13.69 6.87
CA TRP A 272 -13.39 -13.23 5.87
C TRP A 272 -13.78 -11.76 6.03
N ARG A 273 -13.57 -11.16 7.22
CA ARG A 273 -13.85 -9.74 7.49
C ARG A 273 -13.06 -8.82 6.56
N VAL A 274 -11.85 -9.22 6.17
CA VAL A 274 -10.99 -8.44 5.29
C VAL A 274 -11.53 -8.43 3.85
N PRO A 275 -11.77 -9.57 3.17
CA PRO A 275 -12.43 -9.57 1.88
C PRO A 275 -13.83 -8.93 1.87
N ALA A 276 -14.62 -9.15 2.93
CA ALA A 276 -15.94 -8.55 3.04
C ALA A 276 -15.88 -7.01 3.10
N PHE A 277 -14.88 -6.44 3.76
CA PHE A 277 -14.66 -4.99 3.76
C PHE A 277 -14.41 -4.44 2.36
N PHE A 278 -13.51 -5.05 1.59
CA PHE A 278 -13.21 -4.58 0.24
C PHE A 278 -14.42 -4.76 -0.68
N LEU A 279 -15.13 -5.90 -0.58
CA LEU A 279 -16.36 -6.11 -1.34
C LEU A 279 -17.44 -5.08 -1.00
N LEU A 280 -17.64 -4.78 0.29
CA LEU A 280 -18.55 -3.73 0.73
C LEU A 280 -18.18 -2.37 0.10
N HIS A 281 -16.88 -2.03 0.04
CA HIS A 281 -16.43 -0.80 -0.64
C HIS A 281 -16.74 -0.80 -2.14
N ALA A 282 -16.69 -1.95 -2.81
CA ALA A 282 -17.13 -2.06 -4.19
C ALA A 282 -18.61 -1.72 -4.36
N LEU A 283 -19.46 -2.25 -3.46
CA LEU A 283 -20.90 -1.97 -3.44
C LEU A 283 -21.19 -0.50 -3.13
N LEU A 284 -20.42 0.10 -2.22
CA LEU A 284 -20.58 1.52 -1.89
C LEU A 284 -20.15 2.42 -3.06
N VAL A 285 -19.09 2.07 -3.80
CA VAL A 285 -18.72 2.76 -5.05
C VAL A 285 -19.82 2.62 -6.11
N LEU A 286 -20.49 1.47 -6.20
CA LEU A 286 -21.68 1.32 -7.06
C LEU A 286 -22.82 2.22 -6.58
N GLY A 287 -23.03 2.32 -5.27
CA GLY A 287 -23.96 3.26 -4.66
C GLY A 287 -23.68 4.71 -5.06
N GLU A 288 -22.42 5.14 -5.07
CA GLU A 288 -22.04 6.49 -5.53
C GLU A 288 -22.35 6.70 -7.03
N ARG A 289 -22.17 5.65 -7.86
CA ARG A 289 -22.53 5.71 -9.28
C ARG A 289 -24.05 5.78 -9.47
N PHE A 290 -24.80 5.01 -8.71
CA PHE A 290 -26.26 5.03 -8.73
C PHE A 290 -26.80 6.39 -8.25
N TRP A 291 -26.25 6.94 -7.16
CA TRP A 291 -26.53 8.29 -6.69
C TRP A 291 -26.32 9.33 -7.79
N ARG A 292 -25.19 9.26 -8.51
CA ARG A 292 -24.92 10.15 -9.64
C ARG A 292 -25.93 9.95 -10.78
N SER A 293 -26.34 8.72 -11.06
CA SER A 293 -27.32 8.42 -12.09
C SER A 293 -28.70 8.97 -11.76
N MET A 294 -29.12 8.94 -10.49
CA MET A 294 -30.42 9.45 -10.07
C MET A 294 -30.45 10.97 -9.91
N THR A 295 -29.39 11.54 -9.31
CA THR A 295 -29.39 12.96 -8.91
C THR A 295 -28.66 13.88 -9.89
N GLY A 296 -27.92 13.32 -10.85
CA GLY A 296 -26.97 14.06 -11.69
C GLY A 296 -25.72 14.57 -10.97
N ARG A 297 -25.63 14.42 -9.64
CA ARG A 297 -24.57 14.98 -8.80
C ARG A 297 -23.59 13.91 -8.34
N LYS A 298 -22.29 14.21 -8.35
CA LYS A 298 -21.28 13.36 -7.73
C LYS A 298 -21.37 13.49 -6.20
N VAL A 299 -21.08 12.41 -5.48
CA VAL A 299 -20.87 12.48 -4.02
C VAL A 299 -19.69 13.41 -3.75
N GLY A 300 -19.89 14.40 -2.87
CA GLY A 300 -19.00 15.55 -2.75
C GLY A 300 -19.25 16.40 -1.51
N GLY A 301 -18.35 17.36 -1.26
CA GLY A 301 -18.49 18.34 -0.17
C GLY A 301 -18.42 17.74 1.24
N ARG A 302 -18.91 18.47 2.24
CA ARG A 302 -18.87 18.04 3.65
C ARG A 302 -19.54 16.68 3.89
N TRP A 303 -20.62 16.39 3.16
CA TRP A 303 -21.35 15.14 3.26
C TRP A 303 -20.61 13.96 2.61
N GLY A 304 -19.89 14.21 1.52
CA GLY A 304 -18.98 13.23 0.94
C GLY A 304 -17.81 12.87 1.86
N ARG A 305 -17.24 13.87 2.57
CA ARG A 305 -16.21 13.63 3.59
C ARG A 305 -16.77 12.82 4.76
N PHE A 306 -17.96 13.15 5.24
CA PHE A 306 -18.65 12.38 6.28
C PHE A 306 -18.91 10.94 5.83
N TRP A 307 -19.47 10.75 4.63
CA TRP A 307 -19.68 9.44 4.00
C TRP A 307 -18.40 8.60 3.97
N GLN A 308 -17.28 9.17 3.51
CA GLN A 308 -15.99 8.48 3.49
C GLN A 308 -15.51 8.09 4.90
N SER A 309 -15.72 8.97 5.89
CA SER A 309 -15.26 8.73 7.25
C SER A 309 -16.02 7.60 7.97
N LEU A 310 -17.32 7.45 7.70
CA LEU A 310 -18.16 6.40 8.29
C LEU A 310 -17.79 4.99 7.82
N LEU A 311 -17.16 4.88 6.65
CA LEU A 311 -16.94 3.60 5.96
C LEU A 311 -15.54 3.04 6.22
N LYS A 312 -14.72 3.75 7.00
CA LYS A 312 -13.47 3.23 7.56
C LYS A 312 -13.82 2.18 8.60
N THR A 313 -13.61 0.91 8.29
CA THR A 313 -13.99 -0.15 9.22
C THR A 313 -12.86 -0.45 10.19
N HIS A 314 -13.17 -0.30 11.48
CA HIS A 314 -12.33 -0.81 12.56
C HIS A 314 -12.11 -2.32 12.45
N LEU A 315 -13.04 -3.05 11.83
CA LEU A 315 -13.02 -4.51 11.70
C LEU A 315 -11.80 -5.05 10.95
N VAL A 316 -11.35 -4.38 9.88
CA VAL A 316 -10.17 -4.84 9.13
C VAL A 316 -8.90 -4.59 9.93
N VAL A 317 -8.79 -3.41 10.54
CA VAL A 317 -7.62 -3.08 11.37
C VAL A 317 -7.57 -3.97 12.62
N ASP A 318 -8.71 -4.26 13.23
CA ASP A 318 -8.84 -5.22 14.31
C ASP A 318 -8.41 -6.62 13.87
N SER A 319 -8.85 -7.07 12.70
CA SER A 319 -8.44 -8.36 12.12
C SER A 319 -6.92 -8.44 11.92
N TRP A 320 -6.28 -7.37 11.43
CA TRP A 320 -4.83 -7.35 11.27
C TRP A 320 -4.09 -7.34 12.62
N HIS A 321 -4.58 -6.56 13.60
CA HIS A 321 -3.97 -6.50 14.93
C HIS A 321 -4.15 -7.77 15.75
N THR A 322 -5.33 -8.40 15.69
CA THR A 322 -5.59 -9.70 16.33
C THR A 322 -4.72 -10.82 15.75
N ARG A 323 -4.18 -10.62 14.54
CA ARG A 323 -3.25 -11.54 13.87
C ARG A 323 -1.79 -11.09 13.92
N GLY A 324 -1.47 -10.08 14.72
CA GLY A 324 -0.09 -9.73 15.07
C GLY A 324 0.53 -8.56 14.31
N LEU A 325 -0.25 -7.75 13.57
CA LEU A 325 0.26 -6.58 12.86
C LEU A 325 1.05 -5.63 13.79
N GLY A 326 0.48 -5.29 14.95
CA GLY A 326 1.12 -4.39 15.93
C GLY A 326 2.42 -4.94 16.51
N GLY A 327 2.57 -6.26 16.58
CA GLY A 327 3.77 -6.95 17.07
C GLY A 327 4.83 -7.18 15.99
N GLY A 328 4.54 -6.82 14.74
CA GLY A 328 5.48 -6.93 13.62
C GLY A 328 6.74 -6.07 13.82
N LEU A 329 7.83 -6.47 13.16
CA LEU A 329 9.11 -5.76 13.20
C LEU A 329 9.23 -4.83 11.98
N ILE A 330 8.36 -3.82 11.87
CA ILE A 330 8.40 -2.87 10.74
C ILE A 330 9.65 -1.99 10.88
N ILE A 331 9.81 -1.34 12.04
CA ILE A 331 11.08 -0.70 12.42
C ILE A 331 11.78 -1.58 13.47
N PRO A 332 12.94 -2.18 13.12
CA PRO A 332 13.74 -2.92 14.08
C PRO A 332 14.07 -2.06 15.30
N PRO A 333 13.96 -2.59 16.54
CA PRO A 333 14.31 -1.85 17.75
C PRO A 333 15.74 -1.31 17.74
N ALA A 334 16.63 -1.91 16.94
CA ALA A 334 18.01 -1.49 16.79
C ALA A 334 18.17 -0.11 16.14
N ILE A 335 17.24 0.30 15.30
CA ILE A 335 17.34 1.55 14.52
C ILE A 335 16.27 2.56 14.91
N SER A 336 15.40 2.24 15.88
CA SER A 336 14.29 3.08 16.36
C SER A 336 14.77 4.16 17.34
N PRO A 337 14.82 5.45 16.96
CA PRO A 337 15.15 6.51 17.90
C PRO A 337 14.07 6.68 18.97
N MET A 338 12.80 6.46 18.63
CA MET A 338 11.69 6.57 19.57
C MET A 338 11.83 5.56 20.71
N ARG A 339 12.12 4.27 20.42
CA ARG A 339 12.25 3.24 21.46
C ARG A 339 13.56 3.33 22.23
N ARG A 340 14.64 3.75 21.57
CA ARG A 340 15.98 3.76 22.18
C ARG A 340 16.26 5.01 23.02
N LEU A 341 15.77 6.17 22.57
CA LEU A 341 16.13 7.45 23.17
C LEU A 341 14.93 8.11 23.83
N ILE A 342 13.83 8.29 23.09
CA ILE A 342 12.74 9.17 23.52
C ILE A 342 11.84 8.50 24.56
N LEU A 343 11.36 7.26 24.32
CA LEU A 343 10.45 6.57 25.23
C LEU A 343 11.05 6.34 26.62
N PRO A 344 12.30 5.87 26.78
CA PRO A 344 12.88 5.71 28.11
C PRO A 344 12.90 7.02 28.90
N ILE A 345 13.23 8.14 28.26
CA ILE A 345 13.23 9.48 28.88
C ILE A 345 11.81 9.86 29.33
N ILE A 346 10.81 9.71 28.44
CA ILE A 346 9.41 10.02 28.76
C ILE A 346 8.92 9.17 29.95
N LEU A 347 9.20 7.86 29.93
CA LEU A 347 8.76 6.95 30.98
C LEU A 347 9.43 7.24 32.32
N GLN A 348 10.70 7.67 32.33
CA GLN A 348 11.35 8.16 33.54
C GLN A 348 10.61 9.37 34.11
N PHE A 349 10.27 10.37 33.27
CA PHE A 349 9.52 11.55 33.74
C PHE A 349 8.11 11.23 34.26
N ILE A 350 7.44 10.24 33.66
CA ILE A 350 6.11 9.82 34.11
C ILE A 350 6.19 9.05 35.43
N ASN A 351 7.19 8.18 35.61
CA ASN A 351 7.37 7.37 36.83
C ASN A 351 8.05 8.12 37.99
N LEU A 352 8.57 9.33 37.74
CA LEU A 352 9.09 10.25 38.76
C LEU A 352 8.00 11.13 39.39
N LYS A 353 6.74 10.99 38.94
CA LYS A 353 5.53 11.54 39.56
C LYS A 353 4.71 10.42 40.14
#